data_AF-A0A0D0CN93-F1
#
_entry.id   AF-A0A0D0CN93-F1
#
_cell.length_a   1.000
_cell.length_b   1.000
_cell.length_c   1.000
_cell.angle_alpha   90.00
_cell.angle_beta   90.00
_cell.angle_gamma   90.00
#
_symmetry.space_group_name_H-M   'P 1'
#
loop_
_entity.id
_entity.type
_entity.pdbx_description
1 polymer ?
#
loop_
_entity_poly.entity_id
_entity_poly.type
_entity_poly.pdbx_seq_one_letter_code
_entity_poly.pdbx_strand_id
1 'polypeptide(L)'
;EQLGEETGCWLYLAAQHPNTNENFAHYTSHCLTLDWIPMLNTVHNETNKLFVSLQHSHRSNAAELSADLIAKEAALSAALA
;
A
#
# COMPACT_ATOMS: atom_id res chain seq x y z
N GLU A 1 13.71 12.08 11.80
CA GLU A 1 15.04 12.35 11.21
C GLU A 1 16.18 11.95 12.12
N GLN A 2 16.14 12.33 13.40
CA GLN A 2 17.09 11.96 14.46
C GLN A 2 17.61 10.51 14.39
N LEU A 3 16.75 9.52 14.15
CA LEU A 3 17.17 8.11 14.06
C LEU A 3 18.10 7.83 12.87
N GLY A 4 17.89 8.47 11.72
CA GLY A 4 18.79 8.36 10.56
C GLY A 4 20.09 9.12 10.76
N GLU A 5 20.03 10.28 11.42
CA GLU A 5 21.20 11.08 11.78
C GLU A 5 22.08 10.39 12.82
N GLU A 6 21.48 9.77 13.84
CA GLU A 6 22.17 9.08 14.94
C GLU A 6 22.79 7.75 14.48
N THR A 7 22.16 7.04 13.55
CA THR A 7 22.60 5.71 13.11
C THR A 7 23.35 5.71 11.78
N GLY A 8 23.31 6.81 11.02
CA GLY A 8 23.80 6.87 9.64
C GLY A 8 23.03 5.96 8.67
N CYS A 9 21.91 5.38 9.09
CA CYS A 9 21.12 4.48 8.27
C CYS A 9 20.25 5.23 7.27
N TRP A 10 20.06 4.63 6.11
CA TRP A 10 19.12 5.11 5.10
C TRP A 10 17.69 4.73 5.48
N LEU A 11 16.81 5.74 5.51
CA LEU A 11 15.39 5.53 5.77
C LEU A 11 14.56 6.02 4.58
N TYR A 12 13.66 5.15 4.14
CA TYR A 12 12.64 5.47 3.15
C TYR A 12 11.28 4.99 3.67
N LEU A 13 10.30 5.87 3.65
CA LEU A 13 8.93 5.60 4.07
C LEU A 13 7.99 6.10 2.98
N ALA A 14 7.04 5.26 2.58
CA ALA A 14 5.94 5.65 1.73
C ALA A 14 4.64 5.28 2.42
N ALA A 15 3.74 6.25 2.55
CA ALA A 15 2.45 6.06 3.19
C ALA A 15 1.35 6.67 2.33
N GLN A 16 0.23 5.96 2.23
CA GLN A 16 -0.99 6.44 1.62
C GLN A 16 -2.13 5.95 2.48
N HIS A 17 -3.11 6.82 2.73
CA HIS A 17 -4.28 6.39 3.46
C HIS A 17 -5.12 5.45 2.57
N PRO A 18 -5.67 4.33 3.09
CA PRO A 18 -6.27 3.29 2.24
C PRO A 18 -7.47 3.76 1.40
N ASN A 19 -8.14 4.83 1.85
CA ASN A 19 -9.37 5.34 1.22
C ASN A 19 -9.17 6.61 0.39
N THR A 20 -7.92 7.03 0.13
CA THR A 20 -7.63 8.20 -0.70
C THR A 20 -7.11 7.78 -2.08
N ASN A 21 -7.49 8.56 -3.09
CA ASN A 21 -6.97 8.44 -4.47
C ASN A 21 -5.73 9.32 -4.71
N GLU A 22 -5.24 10.02 -3.69
CA GLU A 22 -4.05 10.88 -3.77
C GLU A 22 -2.78 10.05 -3.83
N ASN A 23 -1.70 10.64 -4.33
CA ASN A 23 -0.40 9.98 -4.40
C ASN A 23 0.17 9.66 -3.01
N PHE A 24 1.12 8.73 -2.96
CA PHE A 24 1.87 8.41 -1.75
C PHE A 24 2.58 9.64 -1.19
N ALA A 25 2.49 9.82 0.13
CA ALA A 25 3.40 10.67 0.86
C ALA A 25 4.72 9.92 1.02
N HIS A 26 5.77 10.44 0.37
CA HIS A 26 7.10 9.87 0.43
C HIS A 26 7.96 10.68 1.40
N TYR A 27 8.64 9.97 2.30
CA TYR A 27 9.65 10.53 3.19
C TYR A 27 10.96 9.77 2.97
N THR A 28 12.03 10.53 2.82
CA THR A 28 13.39 10.03 2.64
C THR A 28 14.29 10.72 3.65
N SER A 29 15.15 9.98 4.35
CA SER A 29 16.16 10.57 5.24
C SER A 29 17.17 11.44 4.50
N HIS A 30 17.71 12.45 5.18
CA HIS A 30 18.76 13.30 4.63
C HIS A 30 19.97 12.50 4.11
N CYS A 31 20.49 11.54 4.88
CA CYS A 31 21.62 10.68 4.48
C CYS A 31 21.37 9.99 3.13
N LEU A 32 20.21 9.33 2.96
CA LEU A 32 19.85 8.67 1.71
C LEU A 32 19.73 9.65 0.53
N THR A 33 19.31 10.90 0.78
CA THR A 33 19.19 11.93 -0.25
C THR A 33 20.56 12.43 -0.73
N LEU A 34 21.54 12.49 0.16
CA LEU A 34 22.91 12.91 -0.18
C LEU A 34 23.72 11.79 -0.82
N ASP A 35 23.56 10.55 -0.36
CA ASP A 35 24.42 9.44 -0.74
C ASP A 35 24.04 8.82 -2.09
N TRP A 36 22.74 8.77 -2.43
CA TRP A 36 22.33 8.00 -3.62
C TRP A 36 20.97 8.41 -4.24
N ILE A 37 20.97 9.57 -4.91
CA ILE A 37 19.79 10.07 -5.66
C ILE A 37 19.26 9.10 -6.74
N PRO A 38 20.10 8.42 -7.56
CA PRO A 38 19.57 7.52 -8.59
C PRO A 38 18.76 6.33 -8.05
N MET A 39 19.10 5.83 -6.85
CA MET A 39 18.43 4.69 -6.21
C MET A 39 17.06 5.10 -5.69
N LEU A 40 16.89 6.36 -5.28
CA LEU A 40 15.60 6.89 -4.85
C LEU A 40 14.54 6.79 -5.96
N ASN A 41 14.89 7.10 -7.21
CA ASN A 41 13.93 6.98 -8.31
C ASN A 41 13.47 5.53 -8.50
N THR A 42 14.40 4.56 -8.40
CA THR A 42 14.07 3.13 -8.46
C THR A 42 13.18 2.73 -7.29
N VAL A 43 13.55 3.11 -6.06
CA VAL A 43 12.78 2.79 -4.84
C VAL A 43 11.37 3.37 -4.92
N HIS A 44 11.21 4.62 -5.35
CA HIS A 44 9.89 5.23 -5.57
C HIS A 44 9.05 4.43 -6.56
N ASN A 45 9.62 4.07 -7.70
CA ASN A 45 8.90 3.35 -8.75
C ASN A 45 8.47 1.94 -8.31
N GLU A 46 9.38 1.18 -7.68
CA GLU A 46 9.07 -0.16 -7.19
C GLU A 46 8.07 -0.13 -6.03
N THR A 47 8.17 0.86 -5.15
CA THR A 47 7.18 1.08 -4.09
C THR A 47 5.81 1.35 -4.66
N ASN A 48 5.70 2.24 -5.65
CA ASN A 48 4.42 2.53 -6.31
C ASN A 48 3.79 1.27 -6.94
N LYS A 49 4.59 0.47 -7.67
CA LYS A 49 4.12 -0.79 -8.25
C LYS A 49 3.61 -1.77 -7.20
N LEU A 50 4.36 -1.93 -6.10
CA LEU A 50 3.99 -2.82 -5.00
C LEU A 50 2.64 -2.42 -4.41
N PHE A 51 2.47 -1.14 -4.09
CA PHE A 51 1.24 -0.67 -3.47
C PHE A 51 0.02 -0.72 -4.40
N VAL A 52 0.17 -0.35 -5.67
CA VAL A 52 -0.91 -0.49 -6.67
C VAL A 52 -1.34 -1.96 -6.78
N SER A 53 -0.38 -2.89 -6.77
CA SER A 53 -0.68 -4.32 -6.80
C SER A 53 -1.41 -4.79 -5.54
N LEU A 54 -0.99 -4.33 -4.36
CA LEU A 54 -1.65 -4.61 -3.09
C LEU A 54 -3.08 -4.06 -3.06
N GLN A 55 -3.30 -2.84 -3.54
CA GLN A 55 -4.63 -2.22 -3.61
C GLN A 55 -5.56 -2.99 -4.54
N HIS A 56 -5.08 -3.39 -5.72
CA HIS A 56 -5.86 -4.22 -6.63
C HIS A 56 -6.20 -5.58 -6.02
N SER A 57 -5.24 -6.24 -5.39
CA SER A 57 -5.49 -7.51 -4.69
C SER A 57 -6.53 -7.33 -3.57
N HIS A 58 -6.41 -6.27 -2.77
CA HIS A 58 -7.37 -5.98 -1.70
C HIS A 58 -8.79 -5.73 -2.26
N ARG A 59 -8.93 -4.95 -3.33
CA ARG A 59 -10.22 -4.72 -4.01
C ARG A 59 -10.80 -6.01 -4.57
N SER A 60 -9.97 -6.88 -5.15
CA SER A 60 -10.39 -8.19 -5.66
C SER A 60 -10.91 -9.07 -4.53
N ASN A 61 -10.18 -9.19 -3.43
CA ASN A 61 -10.58 -9.98 -2.27
C ASN A 61 -11.90 -9.44 -1.66
N ALA A 62 -12.04 -8.12 -1.57
CA ALA A 62 -13.28 -7.50 -1.08
C ALA A 62 -14.47 -7.78 -2.00
N ALA A 63 -14.28 -7.80 -3.32
CA ALA A 63 -15.32 -8.14 -4.28
C ALA A 63 -15.73 -9.61 -4.19
N GLU A 64 -14.76 -10.52 -4.05
CA GLU A 64 -15.00 -11.95 -3.86
C GLU A 64 -15.79 -12.23 -2.56
N LEU A 65 -15.36 -11.63 -1.45
CA LEU A 65 -16.06 -11.73 -0.16
C LEU A 65 -17.50 -11.18 -0.24
N SER A 66 -17.70 -10.09 -0.97
CA SER A 66 -19.03 -9.51 -1.19
C SER A 66 -19.94 -10.45 -2.00
N ALA A 67 -19.41 -11.04 -3.07
CA ALA A 67 -20.15 -12.01 -3.88
C ALA A 67 -20.53 -13.26 -3.07
N ASP A 68 -19.59 -13.78 -2.27
CA ASP A 68 -19.82 -14.92 -1.37
C ASP A 68 -20.91 -14.63 -0.34
N LEU A 69 -20.90 -13.42 0.23
CA LEU A 69 -21.93 -12.99 1.17
C LEU A 69 -23.32 -13.01 0.51
N ILE A 70 -23.44 -12.38 -0.66
CA ILE A 70 -24.71 -12.32 -1.42
C ILE A 70 -25.21 -13.73 -1.76
N ALA A 71 -24.32 -14.62 -2.21
CA ALA A 71 -24.68 -16.00 -2.53
C ALA A 71 -25.19 -16.76 -1.29
N LYS A 72 -24.53 -16.58 -0.13
CA LYS A 72 -24.95 -17.21 1.12
C LYS A 72 -26.28 -16.65 1.64
N GLU A 73 -26.50 -15.35 1.53
CA GLU A 73 -27.77 -14.71 1.91
C GLU A 73 -28.94 -15.19 1.04
N ALA A 74 -28.71 -15.34 -0.27
CA ALA A 74 -29.70 -15.88 -1.20
C ALA A 74 -30.03 -17.35 -0.88
N ALA A 75 -29.02 -18.17 -0.60
CA ALA A 75 -29.21 -19.58 -0.22
C ALA A 75 -29.98 -19.73 1.10
N LEU A 76 -29.67 -18.89 2.10
CA LEU A 76 -30.39 -18.85 3.37
C LEU A 76 -31.85 -18.45 3.17
N SER A 77 -32.11 -17.42 2.36
CA SER A 77 -33.46 -16.95 2.05
C SER A 77 -34.29 -18.03 1.35
N ALA A 78 -33.69 -18.78 0.43
CA ALA A 78 -34.34 -19.89 -0.26
C ALA A 78 -34.63 -21.08 0.67
N ALA A 79 -33.81 -21.32 1.69
CA ALA A 79 -34.01 -22.40 2.66
C ALA A 79 -35.08 -22.09 3.71
N LEU A 80 -35.38 -20.81 3.93
CA LEU A 80 -36.41 -20.34 4.88
C LEU A 80 -37.78 -20.10 4.22
N ALA A 81 -37.87 -20.16 2.90
CA ALA A 81 -39.09 -20.04 2.11
C ALA A 81 -39.77 -21.40 1.91
#